data_AF-A0A1C5QZQ5-F1
#
_entry.id   AF-A0A1C5QZQ5-F1
#
_cell.length_a   1.000
_cell.length_b   1.000
_cell.length_c   1.000
_cell.angle_alpha   90.00
_cell.angle_beta   90.00
_cell.angle_gamma   90.00
#
_symmetry.space_group_name_H-M   'P 1'
#
loop_
_entity.id
_entity.type
_entity.pdbx_description
1 polymer ?
#
loop_
_entity_poly.entity_id
_entity_poly.type
_entity_poly.pdbx_seq_one_letter_code
_entity_poly.pdbx_strand_id
1 'polypeptide(L)'
;MHPIRFLSRLYNGVLEKSSTRFFVRREDSIKSHFLTCYISLLVYRLLEKKLLEEFTCSEILKTLREMNTTLLSKDSGYIPSYKRTKLTDALHTAFGFRTDYEFISKADMRAVIKETKQKK
;
A
#
# COMPACT_ATOMS: atom_id res chain seq x y z
N MET A 1 -4.92 0.82 14.14
CA MET A 1 -4.27 0.20 12.96
C MET A 1 -2.82 0.64 12.95
N HIS A 2 -1.90 -0.17 13.46
CA HIS A 2 -0.47 0.18 13.43
C HIS A 2 0.37 -1.05 13.05
N PRO A 3 1.10 -1.00 11.92
CA PRO A 3 1.99 -2.08 11.45
C PRO A 3 3.10 -2.48 12.44
N ILE A 4 3.21 -1.78 13.57
CA ILE A 4 4.12 -2.06 14.68
C ILE A 4 3.63 -3.22 15.56
N ARG A 5 2.31 -3.48 15.63
CA ARG A 5 1.76 -4.57 16.48
C ARG A 5 1.98 -5.99 15.91
N PHE A 6 2.33 -6.13 14.64
CA PHE A 6 2.66 -7.43 14.04
C PHE A 6 4.06 -7.92 14.45
N LEU A 7 4.97 -6.99 14.78
CA LEU A 7 6.33 -7.29 15.22
C LEU A 7 6.40 -7.80 16.67
N SER A 8 5.54 -7.33 17.59
CA SER A 8 5.59 -7.79 18.99
C SER A 8 5.06 -9.22 19.19
N ARG A 9 4.13 -9.66 18.33
CA ARG A 9 3.51 -10.98 18.40
C ARG A 9 4.39 -12.08 17.80
N LEU A 10 5.27 -11.73 16.86
CA LEU A 10 6.28 -12.64 16.30
C LEU A 10 7.53 -12.76 17.20
N TYR A 11 7.87 -11.71 17.96
CA TYR A 11 9.07 -11.74 18.82
C TYR A 11 8.90 -12.61 20.07
N ASN A 12 7.69 -12.68 20.65
CA ASN A 12 7.44 -13.45 21.88
C ASN A 12 7.20 -14.96 21.64
N GLY A 13 6.97 -15.40 20.40
CA GLY A 13 6.72 -16.82 20.09
C GLY A 13 7.97 -17.64 19.75
N VAL A 14 9.14 -17.01 19.63
CA VAL A 14 10.39 -17.64 19.15
C VAL A 14 11.36 -18.00 20.29
N LEU A 15 11.06 -17.59 21.54
CA LEU A 15 11.94 -17.77 22.70
C LEU A 15 11.84 -19.13 23.41
N GLU A 16 11.15 -20.11 22.82
CA GLU A 16 11.01 -21.44 23.43
C GLU A 16 11.25 -22.58 22.44
N LYS A 17 12.33 -22.52 21.64
CA LYS A 17 12.87 -23.75 21.06
C LYS A 17 14.35 -23.67 20.71
N SER A 18 15.10 -24.31 21.60
CA SER A 18 16.25 -25.18 21.33
C SER A 18 17.44 -24.57 20.58
N SER A 19 18.46 -24.28 21.39
CA SER A 19 19.89 -24.20 21.06
C SER A 19 20.33 -25.28 20.07
N THR A 20 20.40 -24.94 18.79
CA THR A 20 21.30 -25.42 17.72
C THR A 20 20.65 -25.06 16.37
N ARG A 21 21.37 -24.38 15.44
CA ARG A 21 21.01 -24.06 14.03
C ARG A 21 20.74 -22.59 13.64
N PHE A 22 21.56 -21.58 13.99
CA PHE A 22 21.23 -20.20 13.54
C PHE A 22 22.40 -19.30 13.09
N PHE A 23 23.51 -19.82 12.58
CA PHE A 23 24.53 -18.95 11.97
C PHE A 23 24.39 -18.81 10.44
N VAL A 24 23.94 -19.85 9.74
CA VAL A 24 23.85 -19.87 8.26
C VAL A 24 22.59 -19.16 7.71
N ARG A 25 21.53 -19.00 8.51
CA ARG A 25 20.27 -18.35 8.08
C ARG A 25 20.28 -16.81 8.12
N ARG A 26 21.32 -16.19 8.68
CA ARG A 26 21.31 -14.74 8.96
C ARG A 26 21.72 -13.88 7.78
N GLU A 27 22.70 -14.29 6.98
CA GLU A 27 23.07 -13.52 5.78
C GLU A 27 21.95 -13.46 4.75
N ASP A 28 21.27 -14.58 4.48
CA ASP A 28 20.17 -14.60 3.52
C ASP A 28 18.97 -13.77 4.01
N SER A 29 18.72 -13.75 5.31
CA SER A 29 17.70 -12.89 5.92
C SER A 29 18.06 -11.40 5.80
N ILE A 30 19.32 -11.05 6.02
CA ILE A 30 19.83 -9.67 5.86
C ILE A 30 19.76 -9.25 4.39
N LYS A 31 20.21 -10.09 3.47
CA LYS A 31 20.17 -9.85 2.01
C LYS A 31 18.72 -9.72 1.52
N SER A 32 17.80 -10.55 2.01
CA SER A 32 16.38 -10.49 1.68
C SER A 32 15.72 -9.21 2.22
N HIS A 33 15.99 -8.81 3.46
CA HIS A 33 15.49 -7.55 4.00
C HIS A 33 16.03 -6.33 3.24
N PHE A 34 17.32 -6.33 2.90
CA PHE A 34 17.93 -5.26 2.12
C PHE A 34 17.33 -5.17 0.72
N LEU A 35 17.17 -6.30 0.03
CA LEU A 35 16.56 -6.34 -1.30
C LEU A 35 15.10 -5.86 -1.28
N THR A 36 14.31 -6.30 -0.30
CA THR A 36 12.91 -5.86 -0.16
C THR A 36 12.81 -4.37 0.16
N CYS A 37 13.69 -3.84 1.02
CA CYS A 37 13.79 -2.40 1.28
C CYS A 37 14.20 -1.63 0.02
N TYR A 38 15.20 -2.12 -0.71
CA TYR A 38 15.67 -1.51 -1.95
C TYR A 38 14.58 -1.45 -3.03
N ILE A 39 13.86 -2.56 -3.27
CA ILE A 39 12.74 -2.60 -4.22
C ILE A 39 11.64 -1.61 -3.79
N SER A 40 11.33 -1.54 -2.50
CA SER A 40 10.33 -0.60 -1.98
C SER A 40 10.73 0.86 -2.26
N LEU A 41 11.97 1.23 -1.97
CA LEU A 41 12.49 2.57 -2.24
C LEU A 41 12.51 2.89 -3.74
N LEU A 42 12.88 1.91 -4.58
CA LEU A 42 12.91 2.06 -6.02
C LEU A 42 11.50 2.31 -6.58
N VAL A 43 10.49 1.59 -6.10
CA VAL A 43 9.08 1.82 -6.48
C VAL A 43 8.63 3.22 -6.10
N TYR A 44 9.00 3.72 -4.92
CA TYR A 44 8.64 5.09 -4.50
C TYR A 44 9.32 6.18 -5.35
N ARG A 45 10.57 5.96 -5.76
CA ARG A 45 11.27 6.87 -6.68
C ARG A 45 10.63 6.89 -8.08
N LEU A 46 10.22 5.74 -8.59
CA LEU A 46 9.48 5.67 -9.85
C LEU A 46 8.12 6.38 -9.76
N LEU A 47 7.46 6.26 -8.61
CA LEU A 47 6.21 6.94 -8.34
C LEU A 47 6.39 8.47 -8.32
N GLU A 48 7.39 8.97 -7.60
CA GLU A 48 7.75 10.39 -7.55
C GLU A 48 7.98 10.97 -8.96
N LYS A 49 8.71 10.24 -9.83
CA LYS A 49 8.91 10.62 -11.24
C LYS A 49 7.60 10.62 -12.05
N LYS A 50 6.68 9.68 -11.80
CA LYS A 50 5.36 9.66 -12.46
C LYS A 50 4.46 10.83 -12.03
N LEU A 51 4.67 11.36 -10.83
CA LEU A 51 3.98 12.56 -10.34
C LEU A 51 4.78 13.86 -10.63
N LEU A 52 5.69 13.81 -11.62
CA LEU A 52 6.49 14.98 -12.07
C LEU A 52 7.31 15.64 -10.94
N GLU A 53 7.64 14.90 -9.88
CA GLU A 53 8.38 15.40 -8.72
C GLU A 53 7.72 16.58 -7.98
N GLU A 54 6.41 16.76 -8.16
CA GLU A 54 5.65 17.83 -7.48
C GLU A 54 5.39 17.53 -6.00
N PHE A 55 5.54 16.27 -5.57
CA PHE A 55 5.23 15.80 -4.22
C PHE A 55 6.37 14.98 -3.65
N THR A 56 6.60 15.11 -2.35
CA THR A 56 7.65 14.34 -1.66
C THR A 56 7.22 12.90 -1.40
N CYS A 57 8.18 11.97 -1.30
CA CYS A 57 7.90 10.58 -0.93
C CYS A 57 7.08 10.42 0.37
N SER A 58 7.31 11.27 1.38
CA SER A 58 6.59 11.20 2.66
C SER A 58 5.11 11.59 2.52
N GLU A 59 4.81 12.60 1.72
CA GLU A 59 3.45 13.04 1.41
C GLU A 59 2.70 11.97 0.63
N ILE A 60 3.32 11.41 -0.40
CA ILE A 60 2.74 10.32 -1.20
C ILE A 60 2.40 9.12 -0.30
N LEU A 61 3.34 8.70 0.56
CA LEU A 61 3.13 7.59 1.49
C LEU A 61 2.00 7.88 2.49
N LYS A 62 1.94 9.10 3.02
CA LYS A 62 0.89 9.50 3.94
C LYS A 62 -0.47 9.44 3.26
N THR A 63 -0.60 10.01 2.07
CA THR A 63 -1.86 10.02 1.34
C THR A 63 -2.29 8.61 0.94
N LEU A 64 -1.40 7.76 0.43
CA LEU A 64 -1.75 6.38 0.08
C LEU A 64 -2.22 5.57 1.30
N ARG A 65 -1.71 5.84 2.51
CA ARG A 65 -2.17 5.20 3.75
C ARG A 65 -3.53 5.72 4.22
N GLU A 66 -3.80 7.00 3.99
CA GLU A 66 -5.04 7.66 4.39
C GLU A 66 -6.18 7.41 3.40
N MET A 67 -5.88 7.16 2.12
CA MET A 67 -6.83 6.80 1.07
C MET A 67 -7.53 5.47 1.37
N ASN A 68 -8.69 5.56 2.01
CA ASN A 68 -9.56 4.41 2.32
C ASN A 68 -10.97 4.64 1.77
N THR A 69 -11.66 3.56 1.41
CA THR A 69 -13.07 3.58 1.02
C THR A 69 -13.86 2.74 2.00
N THR A 70 -14.98 3.28 2.49
CA THR A 70 -15.89 2.57 3.38
C THR A 70 -16.95 1.88 2.54
N LEU A 71 -17.13 0.58 2.77
CA LEU A 71 -18.22 -0.19 2.19
C LEU A 71 -19.51 0.18 2.92
N LEU A 72 -20.47 0.74 2.20
CA LEU A 72 -21.80 0.96 2.71
C LEU A 72 -22.54 -0.40 2.72
N SER A 73 -23.51 -0.58 3.62
CA SER A 73 -24.20 -1.85 3.91
C SER A 73 -24.55 -2.67 2.67
N LYS A 74 -24.69 -4.00 2.82
CA LYS A 74 -24.66 -5.09 1.83
C LYS A 74 -24.95 -4.81 0.35
N ASP A 75 -25.71 -3.82 -0.08
CA ASP A 75 -26.00 -3.52 -1.50
C ASP A 75 -25.74 -2.06 -1.92
N SER A 76 -25.24 -1.22 -1.03
CA SER A 76 -25.21 0.24 -1.18
C SER A 76 -23.85 0.83 -1.57
N GLY A 77 -22.99 0.08 -2.27
CA GLY A 77 -21.75 0.65 -2.85
C GLY A 77 -20.67 1.08 -1.84
N TYR A 78 -19.80 1.98 -2.27
CA TYR A 78 -18.61 2.45 -1.54
C TYR A 78 -18.60 3.97 -1.45
N ILE A 79 -18.13 4.50 -0.32
CA ILE A 79 -17.94 5.94 -0.11
C ILE A 79 -16.45 6.18 0.24
N PRO A 80 -15.75 7.11 -0.43
CA PRO A 80 -14.40 7.49 -0.03
C PRO A 80 -14.38 8.13 1.35
N SER A 81 -13.44 7.70 2.18
CA SER A 81 -13.23 8.21 3.55
C SER A 81 -11.95 9.03 3.65
N TYR A 82 -11.58 9.69 2.54
CA TYR A 82 -10.42 10.57 2.44
C TYR A 82 -10.81 11.89 1.76
N LYS A 83 -9.99 12.92 1.96
CA LYS A 83 -10.22 14.24 1.34
C LYS A 83 -9.55 14.29 -0.03
N ARG A 84 -10.24 14.87 -1.00
CA ARG A 84 -9.66 15.20 -2.31
C ARG A 84 -8.62 16.31 -2.14
N THR A 85 -7.44 16.09 -2.69
CA THR A 85 -6.29 17.00 -2.70
C THR A 85 -5.63 16.99 -4.07
N LYS A 86 -4.73 17.95 -4.34
CA LYS A 86 -3.94 17.96 -5.59
C LYS A 86 -3.16 16.64 -5.80
N LEU A 87 -2.66 16.05 -4.72
CA LEU A 87 -1.94 14.77 -4.78
C LEU A 87 -2.87 13.63 -5.20
N THR A 88 -4.08 13.54 -4.64
CA THR A 88 -5.04 12.50 -5.05
C THR A 88 -5.49 12.68 -6.50
N ASP A 89 -5.64 13.93 -6.97
CA ASP A 89 -5.97 14.21 -8.37
C ASP A 89 -4.85 13.80 -9.33
N ALA A 90 -3.59 14.09 -8.96
CA ALA A 90 -2.42 13.65 -9.71
C ALA A 90 -2.33 12.12 -9.76
N LEU A 91 -2.59 11.42 -8.64
CA LEU A 91 -2.66 9.96 -8.61
C LEU A 91 -3.76 9.43 -9.53
N HIS A 92 -4.98 9.95 -9.43
CA HIS A 92 -6.09 9.51 -10.28
C HIS A 92 -5.81 9.72 -11.77
N THR A 93 -5.15 10.83 -12.12
CA THR A 93 -4.73 11.13 -13.50
C THR A 93 -3.63 10.18 -13.98
N ALA A 94 -2.61 9.94 -13.17
CA ALA A 94 -1.47 9.09 -13.52
C ALA A 94 -1.84 7.61 -13.68
N PHE A 95 -2.80 7.12 -12.89
CA PHE A 95 -3.21 5.71 -12.91
C PHE A 95 -4.46 5.43 -13.75
N GLY A 96 -5.27 6.46 -14.03
CA GLY A 96 -6.45 6.38 -14.91
C GLY A 96 -7.66 5.72 -14.25
N PHE A 97 -7.76 5.72 -12.92
CA PHE A 97 -8.96 5.30 -12.19
C PHE A 97 -9.33 6.36 -11.15
N ARG A 98 -10.63 6.50 -10.89
CA ARG A 98 -11.17 7.50 -9.96
C ARG A 98 -11.94 6.83 -8.83
N THR A 99 -11.62 7.19 -7.59
CA THR A 99 -12.29 6.70 -6.37
C THR A 99 -12.77 7.85 -5.48
N ASP A 100 -12.75 9.06 -6.00
CA ASP A 100 -13.09 10.32 -5.32
C ASP A 100 -14.56 10.74 -5.51
N TYR A 101 -15.39 9.87 -6.10
CA TYR A 101 -16.82 10.13 -6.24
C TYR A 101 -17.55 10.02 -4.90
N GLU A 102 -18.61 10.82 -4.73
CA GLU A 102 -19.46 10.78 -3.52
C GLU A 102 -20.04 9.39 -3.26
N PHE A 103 -20.24 8.61 -4.33
CA PHE A 103 -20.71 7.24 -4.29
C PHE A 103 -20.11 6.43 -5.43
N ILE A 104 -19.64 5.22 -5.14
CA ILE A 104 -19.13 4.28 -6.15
C ILE A 104 -19.92 2.99 -6.04
N SER A 105 -20.58 2.56 -7.12
CA SER A 105 -21.34 1.31 -7.09
C SER A 105 -20.39 0.10 -6.98
N LYS A 106 -20.91 -1.05 -6.54
CA LYS A 106 -20.13 -2.30 -6.56
C LYS A 106 -19.72 -2.71 -7.97
N ALA A 107 -20.56 -2.43 -8.97
CA ALA A 107 -20.25 -2.75 -10.36
C ALA A 107 -19.06 -1.93 -10.84
N ASP A 108 -19.03 -0.63 -10.53
CA ASP A 108 -17.93 0.27 -10.91
C ASP A 108 -16.64 -0.09 -10.18
N MET A 109 -16.71 -0.39 -8.88
CA MET A 109 -15.53 -0.89 -8.15
C MET A 109 -15.01 -2.20 -8.73
N ARG A 110 -15.89 -3.12 -9.13
CA ARG A 110 -15.49 -4.36 -9.81
C ARG A 110 -14.87 -4.08 -11.17
N ALA A 111 -15.37 -3.09 -11.92
CA ALA A 111 -14.80 -2.68 -13.20
C ALA A 111 -13.38 -2.12 -13.01
N VAL A 112 -13.17 -1.21 -12.04
CA VAL A 112 -11.86 -0.66 -11.70
C VAL A 112 -10.88 -1.76 -11.28
N ILE A 113 -11.32 -2.72 -10.43
CA ILE A 113 -10.48 -3.87 -10.04
C ILE A 113 -10.15 -4.76 -11.25
N LYS A 114 -11.09 -4.93 -12.19
CA LYS A 114 -10.86 -5.72 -13.40
C LYS A 114 -9.85 -5.04 -14.32
N GLU A 115 -10.01 -3.75 -14.57
CA GLU A 115 -9.09 -2.95 -15.41
C GLU A 115 -7.68 -2.94 -14.84
N THR A 116 -7.53 -2.71 -13.53
CA THR A 116 -6.22 -2.71 -12.86
C THR A 116 -5.52 -4.07 -12.90
N LYS A 117 -6.26 -5.18 -12.96
CA LYS A 117 -5.69 -6.52 -13.13
C LYS A 117 -5.37 -6.87 -14.59
N GLN A 118 -6.03 -6.22 -15.55
CA GLN A 118 -5.89 -6.52 -16.98
C GLN A 118 -4.87 -5.65 -17.70
N LYS A 119 -4.52 -4.47 -17.16
CA LYS A 119 -3.37 -3.69 -17.63
C LYS A 119 -2.09 -4.51 -17.45
N LYS A 120 -1.56 -5.03 -18.56
CA LYS A 120 -0.24 -5.67 -18.67
C LYS A 120 0.86 -4.62 -18.68
#